data_AF-A0AAD8HFR0-F1
#
_entry.id   AF-A0AAD8HFR0-F1
#
_cell.length_a   1.000
_cell.length_b   1.000
_cell.length_c   1.000
_cell.angle_alpha   90.00
_cell.angle_beta   90.00
_cell.angle_gamma   90.00
#
_symmetry.space_group_name_H-M   'P 1'
#
loop_
_entity.id
_entity.type
_entity.pdbx_description
1 polymer ?
#
loop_
_entity_poly.entity_id
_entity_poly.type
_entity_poly.pdbx_seq_one_letter_code
_entity_poly.pdbx_strand_id
1 'polypeptide(L)'
;MTSFDCKYVWGWLYCDGKVMNDSVVGCVYDKNVVSFVKLYSNWNYEQVVNVVYKKLFIDSKLLKLKIWRRFMNPMTNMFIVALMVDDDDVEYMFDLLDDCGS
;
A
#
# COMPACT_ATOMS: atom_id res chain seq x y z
N MET A 1 -32.49 14.16 -3.63
CA MET A 1 -31.02 14.23 -3.61
C MET A 1 -30.54 13.38 -2.45
N THR A 2 -30.19 12.12 -2.71
CA THR A 2 -29.64 11.22 -1.69
C THR A 2 -28.18 11.58 -1.46
N SER A 3 -27.86 11.90 -0.21
CA SER A 3 -26.50 11.96 0.33
C SER A 3 -25.70 10.76 -0.18
N PHE A 4 -24.65 11.01 -0.95
CA PHE A 4 -23.66 9.98 -1.24
C PHE A 4 -22.86 9.78 0.04
N ASP A 5 -23.33 8.87 0.91
CA ASP A 5 -22.49 8.29 1.95
C ASP A 5 -21.23 7.79 1.27
N CYS A 6 -20.10 8.42 1.62
CA CYS A 6 -18.82 8.16 0.98
C CYS A 6 -18.38 6.75 1.38
N LYS A 7 -18.72 5.76 0.54
CA LYS A 7 -18.35 4.36 0.73
C LYS A 7 -16.87 4.21 0.41
N TYR A 8 -16.05 4.22 1.45
CA TYR A 8 -14.64 3.95 1.31
C TYR A 8 -14.40 2.45 1.12
N VAL A 9 -13.43 2.11 0.28
CA VAL A 9 -12.84 0.78 0.22
C VAL A 9 -11.40 0.87 0.69
N TRP A 10 -10.99 -0.06 1.54
CA TRP A 10 -9.63 -0.12 2.06
C TRP A 10 -8.80 -1.07 1.19
N GLY A 11 -7.79 -0.53 0.53
CA GLY A 11 -6.76 -1.29 -0.17
C GLY A 11 -5.53 -1.42 0.71
N TRP A 12 -4.79 -2.52 0.56
CA TRP A 12 -3.51 -2.71 1.23
C TRP A 12 -2.43 -2.93 0.18
N LEU A 13 -1.38 -2.11 0.23
CA LEU A 13 -0.15 -2.32 -0.53
C LEU A 13 0.92 -2.83 0.43
N TYR A 14 1.41 -4.03 0.14
CA TYR A 14 2.49 -4.68 0.89
C TYR A 14 3.77 -4.54 0.08
N CYS A 15 4.74 -3.82 0.63
CA CYS A 15 6.08 -3.70 0.07
C CYS A 15 7.08 -4.39 1.00
N ASP A 16 7.03 -5.72 1.00
CA ASP A 16 7.86 -6.53 1.89
C ASP A 16 9.27 -6.80 1.30
N GLY A 17 9.59 -6.25 0.13
CA GLY A 17 10.88 -6.48 -0.53
C GLY A 17 11.20 -7.97 -0.71
N LYS A 18 12.42 -8.38 -0.35
CA LYS A 18 12.86 -9.80 -0.26
C LYS A 18 12.57 -10.45 1.10
N VAL A 19 11.87 -9.77 2.01
CA VAL A 19 11.63 -10.26 3.38
C VAL A 19 10.54 -11.32 3.33
N MET A 20 10.95 -12.55 2.99
CA MET A 20 10.17 -13.79 3.08
C MET A 20 10.33 -14.46 4.45
N ASN A 21 10.75 -13.72 5.48
CA ASN A 21 11.01 -14.28 6.79
C ASN A 21 9.89 -13.93 7.76
N ASP A 22 9.07 -14.93 8.10
CA ASP A 22 7.95 -14.83 9.05
C ASP A 22 8.41 -14.52 10.48
N SER A 23 9.73 -14.47 10.73
CA SER A 23 10.33 -14.21 12.04
C SER A 23 10.34 -12.73 12.47
N VAL A 24 9.86 -11.81 11.63
CA VAL A 24 9.80 -10.39 11.98
C VAL A 24 8.56 -10.13 12.85
N VAL A 25 8.79 -9.58 14.04
CA VAL A 25 7.70 -9.15 14.93
C VAL A 25 7.02 -7.92 14.34
N GLY A 26 5.77 -8.09 13.90
CA GLY A 26 4.91 -7.04 13.37
C GLY A 26 3.45 -7.51 13.39
N CYS A 27 2.51 -6.67 12.94
CA CYS A 27 1.12 -7.12 12.78
C CYS A 27 1.08 -8.40 11.93
N VAL A 28 0.69 -9.52 12.54
CA VAL A 28 0.50 -10.80 11.86
C VAL A 28 -0.60 -10.61 10.81
N TYR A 29 -0.25 -10.81 9.55
CA TYR A 29 -1.18 -10.68 8.45
C TYR A 29 -2.00 -11.96 8.31
N ASP A 30 -3.28 -11.93 8.69
CA ASP A 30 -4.19 -13.09 8.58
C ASP A 30 -5.01 -13.10 7.28
N LYS A 31 -4.93 -12.05 6.46
CA LYS A 31 -5.80 -11.90 5.29
C LYS A 31 -5.16 -12.54 4.07
N ASN A 32 -5.99 -13.11 3.19
CA ASN A 32 -5.49 -13.67 1.96
C ASN A 32 -5.12 -12.56 0.97
N VAL A 33 -3.96 -12.68 0.33
CA VAL A 33 -3.58 -11.81 -0.81
C VAL A 33 -4.59 -12.02 -1.93
N VAL A 34 -5.33 -10.97 -2.28
CA VAL A 34 -6.39 -11.04 -3.30
C VAL A 34 -5.84 -10.78 -4.71
N SER A 35 -4.74 -10.02 -4.83
CA SER A 35 -4.15 -9.68 -6.13
C SER A 35 -2.73 -9.11 -6.00
N PHE A 36 -1.89 -9.35 -7.01
CA PHE A 36 -0.58 -8.72 -7.18
C PHE A 36 -0.66 -7.54 -8.17
N VAL A 37 -0.04 -6.42 -7.81
CA VAL A 37 0.10 -5.22 -8.65
C VAL A 37 1.58 -4.91 -8.80
N LYS A 38 2.02 -4.66 -10.04
CA LYS A 38 3.37 -4.14 -10.29
C LYS A 38 3.33 -2.62 -10.19
N LEU A 39 4.16 -2.07 -9.32
CA LEU A 39 4.40 -0.63 -9.19
C LEU A 39 5.76 -0.29 -9.81
N TYR A 40 5.94 0.96 -10.22
CA TYR A 40 7.19 1.48 -10.76
C TYR A 40 7.66 2.63 -9.88
N SER A 41 8.96 2.71 -9.59
CA SER A 41 9.53 3.66 -8.63
C SER A 41 9.37 5.14 -9.02
N ASN A 42 9.12 5.42 -10.29
CA ASN A 42 8.85 6.77 -10.78
C ASN A 42 7.36 7.15 -10.75
N TRP A 43 6.51 6.37 -10.07
CA TRP A 43 5.08 6.65 -9.97
C TRP A 43 4.74 7.56 -8.81
N ASN A 44 3.77 8.43 -9.02
CA ASN A 44 3.17 9.26 -8.00
C ASN A 44 1.92 8.60 -7.37
N TYR A 45 1.36 9.21 -6.34
CA TYR A 45 0.19 8.71 -5.60
C TYR A 45 -1.01 8.46 -6.50
N GLU A 46 -1.32 9.39 -7.40
CA GLU A 46 -2.45 9.24 -8.31
C GLU A 46 -2.29 8.00 -9.20
N GLN A 47 -1.09 7.76 -9.73
CA GLN A 47 -0.79 6.60 -10.56
C GLN A 47 -0.89 5.29 -9.77
N VAL A 48 -0.37 5.25 -8.54
CA VAL A 48 -0.50 4.11 -7.63
C VAL A 48 -1.97 3.83 -7.33
N VAL A 49 -2.75 4.84 -6.97
CA VAL A 49 -4.18 4.70 -6.67
C VAL A 49 -4.94 4.20 -7.90
N ASN A 50 -4.67 4.77 -9.08
CA ASN A 50 -5.33 4.40 -10.33
C ASN A 50 -5.07 2.94 -10.73
N VAL A 51 -3.87 2.41 -10.52
CA VAL A 51 -3.60 0.99 -10.81
C VAL A 51 -4.34 0.07 -9.83
N VAL A 52 -4.48 0.47 -8.56
CA VAL A 52 -5.18 -0.32 -7.55
C VAL A 52 -6.68 -0.35 -7.83
N TYR A 53 -7.29 0.79 -8.20
CA TYR A 53 -8.69 0.82 -8.67
C TYR A 53 -8.93 -0.16 -9.81
N LYS A 54 -8.08 -0.11 -10.85
CA LYS A 54 -8.18 -1.00 -12.02
C LYS A 54 -8.02 -2.46 -11.63
N LYS A 55 -7.07 -2.78 -10.74
CA LYS A 55 -6.80 -4.15 -10.35
C LYS A 55 -7.90 -4.76 -9.48
N LEU A 56 -8.50 -3.96 -8.60
CA LEU A 56 -9.59 -4.38 -7.72
C LEU A 56 -10.97 -4.26 -8.38
N PHE A 57 -11.04 -3.85 -9.65
CA PHE A 57 -12.30 -3.60 -10.37
C PHE A 57 -13.23 -2.64 -9.62
N ILE A 58 -12.67 -1.62 -8.98
CA ILE A 58 -13.41 -0.59 -8.22
C ILE A 58 -13.62 0.63 -9.11
N ASP A 59 -14.86 1.12 -9.20
CA ASP A 59 -15.19 2.38 -9.87
C ASP A 59 -14.92 3.57 -8.93
N SER A 60 -13.92 4.39 -9.28
CA SER A 60 -13.51 5.57 -8.52
C SER A 60 -14.56 6.68 -8.44
N LYS A 61 -15.58 6.64 -9.31
CA LYS A 61 -16.74 7.55 -9.24
C LYS A 61 -17.74 7.13 -8.17
N LEU A 62 -17.74 5.85 -7.79
CA LEU A 62 -18.70 5.28 -6.84
C LEU A 62 -18.08 5.07 -5.45
N LEU A 63 -16.81 4.68 -5.39
CA LEU A 63 -16.12 4.28 -4.17
C LEU A 63 -14.77 5.01 -4.08
N LYS A 64 -14.44 5.52 -2.89
CA LYS A 64 -13.12 6.12 -2.65
C LYS A 64 -12.18 5.09 -2.02
N LEU A 65 -11.05 4.84 -2.66
CA LEU A 65 -10.02 3.96 -2.14
C LEU A 65 -9.18 4.70 -1.10
N LYS A 66 -8.94 4.04 0.04
CA LYS A 66 -7.91 4.40 1.01
C LYS A 66 -6.87 3.30 1.05
N ILE A 67 -5.61 3.64 0.81
CA ILE A 67 -4.55 2.66 0.70
C ILE A 67 -3.71 2.67 1.98
N TRP A 68 -3.68 1.55 2.70
CA TRP A 68 -2.69 1.32 3.74
C TRP A 68 -1.44 0.71 3.11
N ARG A 69 -0.27 1.22 3.47
CA ARG A 69 1.01 0.63 3.14
C ARG A 69 1.62 -0.05 4.35
N ARG A 70 2.18 -1.23 4.15
CA ARG A 70 3.04 -1.90 5.13
C ARG A 70 4.48 -1.84 4.64
N PHE A 71 5.37 -1.43 5.53
CA PHE A 71 6.81 -1.35 5.28
C PHE A 71 7.60 -1.70 6.54
N MET A 72 8.85 -2.12 6.37
CA MET A 72 9.76 -2.36 7.49
C MET A 72 10.35 -1.03 7.98
N ASN A 73 10.24 -0.73 9.27
CA ASN A 73 10.99 0.39 9.84
C ASN A 73 12.44 -0.05 10.09
N PRO A 74 13.44 0.58 9.43
CA PRO A 74 14.83 0.15 9.55
C PRO A 74 15.43 0.44 10.93
N MET A 75 14.89 1.41 11.68
CA MET A 75 15.39 1.75 13.02
C MET A 75 14.90 0.78 14.09
N THR A 76 13.66 0.33 14.00
CA THR A 76 13.05 -0.56 15.02
C THR A 76 13.04 -2.03 14.60
N ASN A 77 13.31 -2.31 13.32
CA ASN A 77 13.18 -3.64 12.71
C ASN A 77 11.78 -4.26 12.92
N MET A 78 10.75 -3.41 12.90
CA MET A 78 9.35 -3.80 13.03
C MET A 78 8.56 -3.33 11.80
N PHE A 79 7.58 -4.13 11.39
CA PHE A 79 6.65 -3.69 10.35
C PHE A 79 5.70 -2.62 10.88
N ILE A 80 5.61 -1.51 10.14
CA ILE A 80 4.67 -0.43 10.38
C ILE A 80 3.62 -0.43 9.28
N VAL A 81 2.38 -0.11 9.68
CA VAL A 81 1.27 0.13 8.77
C VAL A 81 0.92 1.61 8.85
N ALA A 82 0.95 2.30 7.71
CA ALA A 82 0.59 3.71 7.60
C ALA A 82 -0.35 3.94 6.43
N LEU A 83 -1.18 4.98 6.52
CA LEU A 83 -2.04 5.37 5.41
C LEU A 83 -1.20 6.11 4.37
N MET A 84 -1.36 5.77 3.09
CA MET A 84 -0.83 6.53 1.97
C MET A 84 -1.84 7.60 1.56
N VAL A 85 -1.44 8.87 1.63
CA VAL A 85 -2.30 10.04 1.37
C VAL A 85 -1.78 10.94 0.25
N ASP A 86 -0.49 10.91 -0.04
CA ASP A 86 0.17 11.79 -1.03
C ASP A 86 1.42 11.16 -1.66
N ASP A 87 2.15 11.97 -2.45
CA ASP A 87 3.34 11.56 -3.17
C ASP A 87 4.53 11.28 -2.24
N ASP A 88 4.68 12.03 -1.14
CA ASP A 88 5.75 11.83 -0.14
C ASP A 88 5.68 10.42 0.46
N ASP A 89 4.47 9.94 0.71
CA ASP A 89 4.21 8.60 1.19
C ASP A 89 4.59 7.48 0.19
N VAL A 90 4.49 7.77 -1.11
CA VAL A 90 4.88 6.86 -2.20
C VAL A 90 6.39 6.82 -2.35
N GLU A 91 7.03 7.99 -2.32
CA GLU A 91 8.48 8.12 -2.36
C GLU A 91 9.12 7.36 -1.19
N TYR A 92 8.64 7.62 0.03
CA TYR A 92 9.10 6.93 1.23
C TYR A 92 8.97 5.40 1.14
N MET A 93 7.91 4.90 0.49
CA MET A 93 7.73 3.46 0.29
C MET A 93 8.79 2.89 -0.68
N PHE A 94 9.14 3.61 -1.75
CA PHE A 94 10.16 3.15 -2.69
C PHE A 94 11.58 3.28 -2.12
N ASP A 95 11.88 4.35 -1.39
CA ASP A 95 13.18 4.56 -0.74
C ASP A 95 13.53 3.39 0.21
N LEU A 96 12.56 2.92 1.00
CA LEU A 96 12.75 1.79 1.90
C LEU A 96 13.04 0.45 1.19
N LEU A 97 12.64 0.31 -0.08
CA LEU A 97 12.94 -0.89 -0.87
C LEU A 97 14.35 -0.84 -1.45
N ASP A 98 14.79 0.34 -1.88
CA ASP A 98 16.12 0.53 -2.45
C ASP A 98 17.21 0.37 -1.37
N ASP A 99 16.94 0.79 -0.13
CA ASP A 99 17.81 0.56 1.04
C ASP A 99 17.95 -0.92 1.44
N CYS A 100 17.03 -1.80 1.02
CA CYS A 100 17.15 -3.26 1.21
C CYS A 100 18.11 -3.94 0.21
N GLY A 101 18.71 -3.17 -0.70
CA GLY A 101 19.57 -3.65 -1.79
C GLY A 101 21.09 -3.44 -1.61
N SER A 102 21.54 -2.92 -0.46
CA SER A 102 22.97 -2.65 -0.18
C SER A 102 23.61 -3.70 0.72
#